data_AF-A0A8J1JAQ8-F1
#
_entry.id   AF-A0A8J1JAQ8-F1
#
_cell.length_a   1.000
_cell.length_b   1.000
_cell.length_c   1.000
_cell.angle_alpha   90.00
_cell.angle_beta   90.00
_cell.angle_gamma   90.00
#
_symmetry.space_group_name_H-M   'P 1'
#
loop_
_entity.id
_entity.type
_entity.pdbx_description
1 polymer ?
#
loop_
_entity_poly.entity_id
_entity_poly.type
_entity_poly.pdbx_seq_one_letter_code
_entity_poly.pdbx_strand_id
1 'polypeptide(L)'
;MTHSNVSHTVCSCDHLSTFAVIMAPCDIKKDRGLLFISRIGLGVSVLCLFLSLVTFLLCRSLRSAHTSMLIALCGCLFLGQLIILFGLPQTQFKILCSIIAGCLHYILLCAFCWMTLESVLLFLTVRNLNAMNYLTSRRSHFPTACIIGFGVPAVIVAISAAVYSKAYGTGKSCWLSLNLIWSFLGPVCVFITINTTLLILTFWLLRVKLASLNTNVSSLKNTRLLAFKALVQLFILGSTWILGFFQCGPGAIVASYLFTICNSLQGAFIFLVHCLLNHQVREEYHKVFRRLNFKKPGSQGALGNSVPMTLKSVTALGTLKPDIFVDRSCCKKVFAKLLGMQDLRCSSFIQETD
;
A
#
# COMPACT_ATOMS: atom_id res chain seq x y z
N MET A 1 19.81 33.79 2.86
CA MET A 1 20.59 35.06 2.84
C MET A 1 21.83 34.82 2.00
N THR A 2 22.11 35.68 1.02
CA THR A 2 23.31 35.60 0.17
C THR A 2 24.41 36.47 0.78
N HIS A 3 25.49 35.83 1.23
CA HIS A 3 26.73 36.54 1.58
C HIS A 3 27.63 36.44 0.34
N SER A 4 27.94 37.59 -0.27
CA SER A 4 28.72 37.67 -1.50
C SER A 4 30.12 38.17 -1.18
N ASN A 5 31.16 37.46 -1.61
CA ASN A 5 32.52 38.00 -1.70
C ASN A 5 33.05 37.77 -3.12
N VAL A 6 33.96 38.63 -3.59
CA VAL A 6 34.30 38.88 -5.01
C VAL A 6 34.76 37.65 -5.80
N SER A 7 35.20 36.58 -5.13
CA SER A 7 35.65 35.32 -5.76
C SER A 7 34.63 34.18 -5.74
N HIS A 8 33.61 34.22 -4.88
CA HIS A 8 32.64 33.14 -4.75
C HIS A 8 31.27 33.65 -4.31
N THR A 9 30.22 33.26 -5.04
CA THR A 9 28.83 33.44 -4.60
C THR A 9 28.40 32.18 -3.84
N VAL A 10 28.19 32.29 -2.53
CA VAL A 10 27.62 31.19 -1.74
C VAL A 10 26.10 31.23 -1.89
N CYS A 11 25.57 30.36 -2.75
CA CYS A 11 24.13 30.14 -2.86
C CYS A 11 23.65 29.16 -1.77
N SER A 12 22.98 29.67 -0.73
CA SER A 12 22.16 28.83 0.14
C SER A 12 20.82 28.58 -0.55
N CYS A 13 20.69 27.41 -1.16
CA CYS A 13 19.44 26.92 -1.74
C CYS A 13 18.70 26.08 -0.70
N ASP A 14 17.75 26.71 -0.01
CA ASP A 14 16.91 26.05 0.97
C ASP A 14 15.60 25.58 0.32
N HIS A 15 15.37 24.27 0.47
CA HIS A 15 14.18 23.46 0.13
C HIS A 15 14.00 22.96 -1.33
N LEU A 16 14.23 21.65 -1.51
CA LEU A 16 13.89 20.82 -2.67
C LEU A 16 12.46 20.22 -2.56
N SER A 17 11.92 19.70 -3.68
CA SER A 17 10.65 18.97 -3.75
C SER A 17 10.65 17.69 -2.91
N THR A 18 9.54 17.42 -2.23
CA THR A 18 9.40 16.39 -1.18
C THR A 18 9.71 14.97 -1.66
N PHE A 19 9.36 14.62 -2.90
CA PHE A 19 9.72 13.34 -3.52
C PHE A 19 11.09 13.36 -4.20
N ALA A 20 11.44 14.47 -4.85
CA ALA A 20 12.67 14.57 -5.61
C ALA A 20 13.92 14.49 -4.71
N VAL A 21 13.81 14.88 -3.44
CA VAL A 21 14.88 14.71 -2.42
C VAL A 21 15.28 13.25 -2.20
N ILE A 22 14.37 12.29 -2.44
CA ILE A 22 14.58 10.90 -2.06
C ILE A 22 15.55 10.20 -3.02
N MET A 23 15.45 10.47 -4.32
CA MET A 23 16.18 9.76 -5.38
C MET A 23 17.23 10.61 -6.09
N ALA A 24 17.28 11.92 -5.86
CA ALA A 24 18.26 12.78 -6.52
C ALA A 24 19.61 12.74 -5.77
N PRO A 25 20.68 12.17 -6.36
CA PRO A 25 22.04 12.34 -5.84
C PRO A 25 22.60 13.74 -6.14
N CYS A 26 21.86 14.59 -6.85
CA CYS A 26 22.26 15.94 -7.28
C CYS A 26 21.24 17.00 -6.82
N ASP A 27 21.70 18.24 -6.62
CA ASP A 27 20.85 19.37 -6.25
C ASP A 27 19.89 19.77 -7.39
N ILE A 28 18.58 19.62 -7.18
CA ILE A 28 17.54 20.05 -8.12
C ILE A 28 17.17 21.51 -7.85
N LYS A 29 17.14 22.33 -8.90
CA LYS A 29 16.74 23.75 -8.81
C LYS A 29 15.29 23.89 -8.29
N LYS A 30 15.09 24.85 -7.39
CA LYS A 30 13.80 25.19 -6.77
C LYS A 30 12.76 25.55 -7.83
N ASP A 31 11.65 24.80 -7.85
CA ASP A 31 10.46 25.13 -8.60
C ASP A 31 9.23 25.14 -7.65
N ARG A 32 8.62 26.33 -7.50
CA ARG A 32 7.43 26.52 -6.65
C ARG A 32 6.23 25.73 -7.16
N GLY A 33 6.11 25.55 -8.48
CA GLY A 33 5.06 24.74 -9.10
C GLY A 33 5.20 23.27 -8.73
N LEU A 34 6.43 22.73 -8.81
CA LEU A 34 6.72 21.35 -8.46
C LEU A 34 6.43 21.05 -6.98
N LEU A 35 6.74 21.98 -6.07
CA LEU A 35 6.42 21.87 -4.65
C LEU A 35 4.92 21.85 -4.38
N PHE A 36 4.16 22.73 -5.05
CA PHE A 36 2.71 22.79 -4.90
C PHE A 36 2.04 21.50 -5.40
N ILE A 37 2.42 21.05 -6.60
CA ILE A 37 1.93 19.81 -7.19
C ILE A 37 2.30 18.61 -6.32
N SER A 38 3.54 18.56 -5.81
CA SER A 38 3.97 17.48 -4.91
C SER A 38 3.13 17.43 -3.63
N ARG A 39 2.82 18.58 -3.00
CA ARG A 39 2.01 18.60 -1.77
C ARG A 39 0.57 18.19 -2.00
N ILE A 40 -0.09 18.74 -3.03
CA ILE A 40 -1.48 18.40 -3.34
C ILE A 40 -1.59 16.94 -3.77
N GLY A 41 -0.72 16.50 -4.68
CA GLY A 41 -0.67 15.12 -5.14
C GLY A 41 -0.41 14.12 -4.01
N LEU A 42 0.51 14.46 -3.10
CA LEU A 42 0.79 13.65 -1.91
C LEU A 42 -0.41 13.58 -0.97
N GLY A 43 -1.08 14.70 -0.72
CA GLY A 43 -2.30 14.73 0.10
C GLY A 43 -3.42 13.84 -0.46
N VAL A 44 -3.67 13.90 -1.77
CA VAL A 44 -4.65 13.03 -2.45
C VAL A 44 -4.24 11.57 -2.36
N SER A 45 -2.97 11.25 -2.62
CA SER A 45 -2.44 9.89 -2.55
C SER A 45 -2.59 9.28 -1.15
N VAL A 46 -2.25 10.04 -0.10
CA VAL A 46 -2.41 9.66 1.31
C VAL A 46 -3.88 9.38 1.64
N LEU A 47 -4.81 10.22 1.18
CA LEU A 47 -6.25 10.01 1.38
C LEU A 47 -6.72 8.72 0.69
N CYS A 48 -6.32 8.48 -0.55
CA CYS A 48 -6.66 7.27 -1.30
C CYS A 48 -6.10 6.00 -0.63
N LEU A 49 -4.86 6.05 -0.14
CA LEU A 49 -4.24 4.94 0.58
C LEU A 49 -4.92 4.67 1.92
N PHE A 50 -5.30 5.73 2.66
CA PHE A 50 -6.07 5.61 3.88
C PHE A 50 -7.42 4.91 3.63
N LEU A 51 -8.17 5.38 2.62
CA LEU A 51 -9.44 4.74 2.22
C LEU A 51 -9.24 3.28 1.81
N SER A 52 -8.16 2.97 1.08
CA SER A 52 -7.82 1.59 0.70
C SER A 52 -7.57 0.70 1.92
N LEU A 53 -6.79 1.17 2.88
CA LEU A 53 -6.50 0.46 4.12
C LEU A 53 -7.78 0.22 4.92
N VAL A 54 -8.61 1.25 5.11
CA VAL A 54 -9.91 1.13 5.78
C VAL A 54 -10.77 0.07 5.10
N THR A 55 -10.84 0.10 3.76
CA THR A 55 -11.60 -0.86 2.96
C THR A 55 -11.15 -2.30 3.20
N PHE A 56 -9.84 -2.57 3.10
CA PHE A 56 -9.32 -3.92 3.27
C PHE A 56 -9.42 -4.43 4.71
N LEU A 57 -9.33 -3.53 5.70
CA LEU A 57 -9.48 -3.87 7.11
C LEU A 57 -10.95 -4.20 7.46
N LEU A 58 -11.91 -3.47 6.90
CA LEU A 58 -13.34 -3.72 7.13
C LEU A 58 -13.84 -4.96 6.38
N CYS A 59 -13.35 -5.19 5.17
CA CYS A 59 -13.79 -6.30 4.31
C CYS A 59 -13.01 -7.60 4.61
N ARG A 60 -13.24 -8.20 5.79
CA ARG A 60 -12.58 -9.45 6.20
C ARG A 60 -12.81 -10.62 5.23
N SER A 61 -13.94 -10.62 4.51
CA SER A 61 -14.26 -11.62 3.47
C SER A 61 -13.26 -11.64 2.31
N LEU A 62 -12.46 -10.59 2.14
CA LEU A 62 -11.50 -10.44 1.04
C LEU A 62 -10.06 -10.79 1.45
N ARG A 63 -9.84 -11.26 2.68
CA ARG A 63 -8.51 -11.51 3.22
C ARG A 63 -7.89 -12.75 2.55
N SER A 64 -6.95 -12.50 1.65
CA SER A 64 -6.08 -13.51 1.03
C SER A 64 -4.62 -13.17 1.31
N ALA A 65 -3.69 -14.06 0.95
CA ALA A 65 -2.26 -13.77 1.00
C ALA A 65 -1.91 -12.51 0.18
N HIS A 66 -2.48 -12.38 -1.01
CA HIS A 66 -2.34 -11.21 -1.88
C HIS A 66 -2.92 -9.95 -1.25
N THR A 67 -4.10 -10.04 -0.63
CA THR A 67 -4.71 -8.86 0.00
C THR A 67 -3.89 -8.44 1.22
N SER A 68 -3.30 -9.39 1.94
CA SER A 68 -2.49 -9.11 3.13
C SER A 68 -1.14 -8.47 2.78
N MET A 69 -0.50 -8.93 1.69
CA MET A 69 0.70 -8.30 1.12
C MET A 69 0.40 -6.88 0.60
N LEU A 70 -0.72 -6.70 -0.11
CA LEU A 70 -1.19 -5.39 -0.56
C LEU A 70 -1.47 -4.42 0.61
N ILE A 71 -2.07 -4.91 1.71
CA ILE A 71 -2.27 -4.11 2.92
C ILE A 71 -0.92 -3.66 3.49
N ALA A 72 0.07 -4.56 3.57
CA ALA A 72 1.41 -4.22 4.07
C ALA A 72 2.10 -3.19 3.17
N LEU A 73 2.02 -3.36 1.85
CA LEU A 73 2.52 -2.39 0.88
C LEU A 73 1.83 -1.03 1.03
N CYS A 74 0.49 -1.00 1.07
CA CYS A 74 -0.28 0.23 1.26
C CYS A 74 0.07 0.91 2.58
N GLY A 75 0.29 0.15 3.65
CA GLY A 75 0.70 0.67 4.95
C GLY A 75 2.08 1.31 4.89
N CYS A 76 3.04 0.68 4.22
CA CYS A 76 4.38 1.24 4.03
C CYS A 76 4.34 2.52 3.18
N LEU A 77 3.60 2.51 2.07
CA LEU A 77 3.44 3.69 1.22
C LEU A 77 2.73 4.82 1.96
N PHE A 78 1.67 4.53 2.71
CA PHE A 78 0.94 5.51 3.50
C PHE A 78 1.83 6.16 4.56
N LEU A 79 2.53 5.35 5.35
CA LEU A 79 3.43 5.87 6.39
C LEU A 79 4.61 6.63 5.79
N GLY A 80 5.22 6.11 4.73
CA GLY A 80 6.30 6.80 4.01
C GLY A 80 5.83 8.16 3.48
N GLN A 81 4.66 8.22 2.85
CA GLN A 81 4.09 9.47 2.35
C GLN A 81 3.73 10.47 3.44
N LEU A 82 3.25 10.02 4.60
CA LEU A 82 3.04 10.89 5.77
C LEU A 82 4.36 11.47 6.28
N ILE A 83 5.41 10.64 6.40
CA ILE A 83 6.73 11.09 6.84
C ILE A 83 7.33 12.06 5.82
N ILE A 84 7.14 11.81 4.52
CA ILE A 84 7.55 12.72 3.44
C ILE A 84 6.84 14.07 3.59
N LEU A 85 5.51 14.07 3.78
CA LEU A 85 4.69 15.28 3.86
C LEU A 85 5.00 16.13 5.10
N PHE A 86 5.12 15.49 6.27
CA PHE A 86 5.21 16.20 7.56
C PHE A 86 6.61 16.19 8.19
N GLY A 87 7.44 15.20 7.87
CA GLY A 87 8.71 14.93 8.53
C GLY A 87 9.92 15.56 7.84
N LEU A 88 9.99 15.62 6.50
CA LEU A 88 11.15 16.20 5.81
C LEU A 88 11.50 17.64 6.23
N PRO A 89 10.53 18.55 6.48
CA PRO A 89 10.83 19.92 6.90
C PRO A 89 11.29 20.08 8.36
N GLN A 90 11.26 19.02 9.18
CA GLN A 90 11.48 19.09 10.63
C GLN A 90 12.97 19.13 11.03
N THR A 91 13.73 20.07 10.47
CA THR A 91 15.19 20.16 10.67
C THR A 91 15.63 20.80 12.00
N GLN A 92 14.69 21.43 12.72
CA GLN A 92 14.96 22.16 13.96
C GLN A 92 15.54 21.25 15.06
N PHE A 93 15.04 20.03 15.16
CA PHE A 93 15.44 19.06 16.18
C PHE A 93 16.31 17.97 15.55
N LYS A 94 17.64 18.06 15.74
CA LYS A 94 18.60 17.12 15.11
C LYS A 94 18.29 15.64 15.37
N ILE A 95 17.93 15.29 16.61
CA ILE A 95 17.62 13.91 16.99
C ILE A 95 16.33 13.44 16.29
N LEU A 96 15.28 14.25 16.33
CA LEU A 96 14.01 13.96 15.66
C LEU A 96 14.21 13.80 14.14
N CYS A 97 15.02 14.66 13.54
CA CYS A 97 15.35 14.64 12.12
C CYS A 97 16.09 13.36 11.71
N SER A 98 17.01 12.90 12.56
CA SER A 98 17.73 11.63 12.37
C SER A 98 16.80 10.43 12.48
N ILE A 99 15.88 10.41 13.46
CA ILE A 99 14.86 9.37 13.61
C ILE A 99 13.94 9.34 12.39
N ILE A 100 13.44 10.51 11.96
CA ILE A 100 12.59 10.66 10.77
C ILE A 100 13.30 10.09 9.54
N ALA A 101 14.57 10.45 9.33
CA ALA A 101 15.36 9.93 8.21
C ALA A 101 15.52 8.40 8.27
N GLY A 102 15.77 7.84 9.46
CA GLY A 102 15.86 6.40 9.68
C GLY A 102 14.55 5.67 9.40
N CYS A 103 13.44 6.18 9.93
CA CYS A 103 12.11 5.64 9.69
C CYS A 103 11.73 5.71 8.21
N LEU A 104 12.04 6.81 7.53
CA LEU A 104 11.77 6.97 6.11
C LEU A 104 12.64 6.01 5.27
N HIS A 105 13.92 5.85 5.61
CA HIS A 105 14.83 4.90 4.95
C HIS A 105 14.28 3.47 5.07
N TYR A 106 13.89 3.06 6.28
CA TYR A 106 13.31 1.74 6.54
C TYR A 106 12.00 1.51 5.79
N ILE A 107 11.04 2.44 5.91
CA ILE A 107 9.70 2.21 5.37
C ILE A 107 9.67 2.18 3.83
N LEU A 108 10.56 2.96 3.18
CA LEU A 108 10.71 2.91 1.73
C LEU A 108 11.30 1.57 1.28
N LEU A 109 12.34 1.07 1.96
CA LEU A 109 12.89 -0.26 1.66
C LEU A 109 11.87 -1.38 1.92
N CYS A 110 11.05 -1.26 2.97
CA CYS A 110 9.91 -2.16 3.18
C CYS A 110 8.93 -2.11 2.01
N ALA A 111 8.57 -0.93 1.51
CA ALA A 111 7.70 -0.82 0.34
C ALA A 111 8.30 -1.55 -0.87
N PHE A 112 9.59 -1.38 -1.17
CA PHE A 112 10.27 -2.13 -2.25
C PHE A 112 10.30 -3.64 -2.03
N CYS A 113 10.55 -4.08 -0.80
CA CYS A 113 10.54 -5.50 -0.49
C CYS A 113 9.14 -6.11 -0.65
N TRP A 114 8.09 -5.44 -0.16
CA TRP A 114 6.71 -5.86 -0.35
C TRP A 114 6.27 -5.84 -1.82
N MET A 115 6.69 -4.84 -2.61
CA MET A 115 6.48 -4.85 -4.07
C MET A 115 7.13 -6.07 -4.73
N THR A 116 8.34 -6.45 -4.29
CA THR A 116 9.04 -7.64 -4.77
C THR A 116 8.29 -8.93 -4.43
N LEU A 117 7.80 -9.05 -3.20
CA LEU A 117 7.01 -10.20 -2.76
C LEU A 117 5.69 -10.32 -3.54
N GLU A 118 5.01 -9.20 -3.80
CA GLU A 118 3.84 -9.15 -4.69
C GLU A 118 4.20 -9.59 -6.12
N SER A 119 5.34 -9.15 -6.67
CA SER A 119 5.81 -9.54 -8.02
C SER A 119 6.05 -11.04 -8.09
N VAL A 120 6.70 -11.62 -7.07
CA VAL A 120 6.93 -13.06 -6.98
C VAL A 120 5.61 -13.81 -6.88
N LEU A 121 4.68 -13.34 -6.04
CA LEU A 121 3.36 -13.94 -5.89
C LEU A 121 2.58 -13.93 -7.21
N LEU A 122 2.60 -12.82 -7.93
CA LEU A 122 1.96 -12.69 -9.25
C LEU A 122 2.58 -13.65 -10.27
N PHE A 123 3.91 -13.69 -10.34
CA PHE A 123 4.64 -14.61 -11.21
C PHE A 123 4.31 -16.07 -10.92
N LEU A 124 4.30 -16.48 -9.65
CA LEU A 124 3.96 -17.84 -9.24
C LEU A 124 2.51 -18.21 -9.60
N THR A 125 1.58 -17.27 -9.41
CA THR A 125 0.16 -17.42 -9.76
C THR A 125 -0.01 -17.59 -11.27
N VAL A 126 0.77 -16.85 -12.08
CA VAL A 126 0.74 -16.96 -13.54
C VAL A 126 1.41 -18.25 -14.02
N ARG A 127 2.54 -18.66 -13.43
CA ARG A 127 3.26 -19.88 -13.84
C ARG A 127 2.43 -21.13 -13.58
N ASN A 128 1.85 -21.26 -12.38
CA ASN A 128 1.18 -22.48 -11.97
C ASN A 128 -0.30 -22.22 -11.65
N LEU A 129 -1.23 -22.60 -12.54
CA LEU A 129 -2.68 -22.47 -12.28
C LEU A 129 -3.13 -23.33 -11.09
N ASN A 130 -2.41 -24.43 -10.80
CA ASN A 130 -2.61 -25.27 -9.62
C ASN A 130 -2.03 -24.64 -8.32
N ALA A 131 -1.34 -23.50 -8.39
CA ALA A 131 -0.97 -22.75 -7.20
C ALA A 131 -2.19 -22.16 -6.47
N MET A 132 -3.39 -22.19 -7.03
CA MET A 132 -4.63 -21.97 -6.27
C MET A 132 -4.76 -22.97 -5.09
N ASN A 133 -4.23 -24.20 -5.23
CA ASN A 133 -4.12 -25.15 -4.11
C ASN A 133 -2.97 -24.81 -3.15
N TYR A 134 -1.84 -24.29 -3.65
CA TYR A 134 -0.75 -23.77 -2.81
C TYR A 134 -1.19 -22.53 -1.97
N LEU A 135 -1.99 -21.65 -2.57
CA LEU A 135 -2.63 -20.50 -1.94
C LEU A 135 -3.78 -20.89 -0.99
N THR A 136 -4.29 -22.12 -1.07
CA THR A 136 -5.33 -22.68 -0.19
C THR A 136 -4.73 -23.43 1.02
N SER A 137 -3.44 -23.81 0.96
CA SER A 137 -2.63 -24.18 2.14
C SER A 137 -2.28 -22.97 3.06
N ARG A 138 -2.69 -21.77 2.61
CA ARG A 138 -3.10 -20.48 3.20
C ARG A 138 -2.76 -20.00 4.63
N ARG A 139 -2.06 -20.69 5.53
CA ARG A 139 -1.68 -20.11 6.85
C ARG A 139 -0.18 -20.08 7.16
N SER A 140 0.64 -20.90 6.51
CA SER A 140 2.07 -21.03 6.88
C SER A 140 3.02 -20.02 6.22
N HIS A 141 2.72 -19.52 5.01
CA HIS A 141 3.70 -18.73 4.23
C HIS A 141 3.61 -17.20 4.37
N PHE A 142 2.47 -16.65 4.82
CA PHE A 142 2.38 -15.20 5.10
C PHE A 142 3.31 -14.75 6.24
N PRO A 143 3.46 -15.51 7.35
CA PRO A 143 4.48 -15.22 8.35
C PRO A 143 5.89 -15.14 7.76
N THR A 144 6.26 -16.07 6.88
CA THR A 144 7.56 -16.04 6.18
C THR A 144 7.71 -14.79 5.32
N ALA A 145 6.67 -14.43 4.56
CA ALA A 145 6.67 -13.20 3.77
C ALA A 145 6.80 -11.94 4.64
N CYS A 146 6.19 -11.89 5.83
CA CYS A 146 6.39 -10.80 6.79
C CYS A 146 7.82 -10.73 7.32
N ILE A 147 8.41 -11.87 7.64
CA ILE A 147 9.82 -11.94 8.08
C ILE A 147 10.74 -11.40 6.98
N ILE A 148 10.52 -11.79 5.72
CA ILE A 148 11.32 -11.29 4.59
C ILE A 148 11.05 -9.80 4.37
N GLY A 149 9.77 -9.41 4.26
CA GLY A 149 9.32 -8.06 3.89
C GLY A 149 9.73 -6.97 4.87
N PHE A 150 9.84 -7.29 6.16
CA PHE A 150 10.30 -6.36 7.19
C PHE A 150 11.74 -6.61 7.64
N GLY A 151 12.21 -7.86 7.59
CA GLY A 151 13.53 -8.26 8.07
C GLY A 151 14.66 -7.84 7.13
N VAL A 152 14.52 -8.06 5.81
CA VAL A 152 15.57 -7.66 4.84
C VAL A 152 15.82 -6.14 4.90
N PRO A 153 14.80 -5.27 4.85
CA PRO A 153 14.98 -3.83 5.09
C PRO A 153 15.59 -3.50 6.44
N ALA A 154 15.22 -4.22 7.51
CA ALA A 154 15.73 -3.95 8.85
C ALA A 154 17.23 -4.21 8.95
N VAL A 155 17.70 -5.32 8.35
CA VAL A 155 19.13 -5.65 8.28
C VAL A 155 19.90 -4.58 7.52
N ILE A 156 19.40 -4.15 6.35
CA ILE A 156 20.04 -3.11 5.54
C ILE A 156 20.17 -1.80 6.33
N VAL A 157 19.09 -1.35 6.96
CA VAL A 157 19.09 -0.10 7.75
C VAL A 157 19.96 -0.22 9.00
N ALA A 158 19.95 -1.37 9.68
CA ALA A 158 20.76 -1.61 10.86
C ALA A 158 22.26 -1.56 10.52
N ILE A 159 22.68 -2.21 9.43
CA ILE A 159 24.08 -2.13 8.95
C ILE A 159 24.42 -0.68 8.58
N SER A 160 23.53 0.01 7.86
CA SER A 160 23.74 1.42 7.46
C SER A 160 23.89 2.35 8.68
N ALA A 161 23.07 2.14 9.71
CA ALA A 161 23.12 2.89 10.97
C ALA A 161 24.37 2.55 11.80
N ALA A 162 24.80 1.29 11.80
CA ALA A 162 26.02 0.87 12.50
C ALA A 162 27.28 1.47 11.86
N VAL A 163 27.34 1.56 10.53
CA VAL A 163 28.49 2.12 9.80
C VAL A 163 28.54 3.64 9.94
N TYR A 164 27.41 4.34 9.77
CA TYR A 164 27.43 5.81 9.73
C TYR A 164 26.13 6.45 10.23
N SER A 165 25.83 6.28 11.53
CA SER A 165 24.64 6.86 12.20
C SER A 165 24.52 8.39 12.06
N LYS A 166 25.66 9.10 12.02
CA LYS A 166 25.70 10.57 11.91
C LYS A 166 25.24 11.12 10.55
N ALA A 167 25.08 10.26 9.53
CA ALA A 167 24.57 10.65 8.21
C ALA A 167 23.05 10.64 8.07
N TYR A 168 22.32 10.21 9.11
CA TYR A 168 20.87 10.28 9.14
C TYR A 168 20.43 11.68 9.56
N GLY A 169 19.87 12.42 8.59
CA GLY A 169 19.47 13.81 8.76
C GLY A 169 20.57 14.78 8.31
N THR A 170 20.18 15.81 7.57
CA THR A 170 21.08 16.90 7.17
C THR A 170 20.53 18.23 7.69
N GLY A 171 21.36 19.28 7.73
CA GLY A 171 20.89 20.62 8.09
C GLY A 171 19.81 21.19 7.14
N LYS A 172 19.69 20.63 5.93
CA LYS A 172 18.77 21.09 4.89
C LYS A 172 17.45 20.31 4.83
N SER A 173 17.44 19.04 5.22
CA SER A 173 16.26 18.16 5.19
C SER A 173 16.49 16.92 6.06
N CYS A 174 15.40 16.37 6.59
CA CYS A 174 15.43 15.12 7.38
C CYS A 174 15.51 13.87 6.50
N TRP A 175 16.61 13.78 5.76
CA TRP A 175 16.94 12.68 4.87
C TRP A 175 18.41 12.27 4.96
N LEU A 176 18.79 11.22 4.26
CA LEU A 176 20.14 10.67 4.17
C LEU A 176 21.10 11.72 3.56
N SER A 177 22.31 11.82 4.11
CA SER A 177 23.40 12.58 3.48
C SER A 177 23.88 11.93 2.18
N LEU A 178 24.53 12.69 1.30
CA LEU A 178 25.13 12.20 0.05
C LEU A 178 26.09 11.02 0.25
N ASN A 179 26.80 10.97 1.39
CA ASN A 179 27.72 9.87 1.70
C ASN A 179 26.99 8.55 2.01
N LEU A 180 25.74 8.62 2.47
CA LEU A 180 24.94 7.45 2.85
C LEU A 180 23.82 7.16 1.83
N ILE A 181 23.61 8.01 0.81
CA ILE A 181 22.53 7.82 -0.16
C ILE A 181 22.62 6.48 -0.90
N TRP A 182 23.84 5.96 -1.10
CA TRP A 182 24.09 4.67 -1.73
C TRP A 182 23.60 3.48 -0.90
N SER A 183 23.48 3.63 0.43
CA SER A 183 22.90 2.58 1.27
C SER A 183 21.41 2.38 1.00
N PHE A 184 20.74 3.40 0.43
CA PHE A 184 19.37 3.33 -0.05
C PHE A 184 19.32 3.00 -1.55
N LEU A 185 20.06 3.76 -2.36
CA LEU A 185 20.01 3.66 -3.82
C LEU A 185 20.47 2.29 -4.33
N GLY A 186 21.53 1.71 -3.75
CA GLY A 186 22.04 0.39 -4.11
C GLY A 186 20.99 -0.71 -3.96
N PRO A 187 20.41 -0.92 -2.76
CA PRO A 187 19.31 -1.88 -2.58
C PRO A 187 18.10 -1.60 -3.47
N VAL A 188 17.74 -0.34 -3.67
CA VAL A 188 16.64 0.05 -4.55
C VAL A 188 16.90 -0.37 -6.00
N CYS A 189 18.11 -0.18 -6.53
CA CYS A 189 18.50 -0.66 -7.86
C CYS A 189 18.30 -2.17 -7.99
N VAL A 190 18.72 -2.94 -6.97
CA VAL A 190 18.57 -4.41 -6.95
C VAL A 190 17.10 -4.79 -6.95
N PHE A 191 16.28 -4.18 -6.10
CA PHE A 191 14.83 -4.44 -6.09
C PHE A 191 14.18 -4.09 -7.43
N ILE A 192 14.47 -2.93 -8.02
CA ILE A 192 13.90 -2.52 -9.30
C ILE A 192 14.27 -3.51 -10.40
N THR A 193 15.53 -3.96 -10.44
CA THR A 193 15.99 -4.95 -11.41
C THR A 193 15.22 -6.26 -11.29
N ILE A 194 15.15 -6.81 -10.07
CA ILE A 194 14.43 -8.07 -9.80
C ILE A 194 12.95 -7.94 -10.19
N ASN A 195 12.28 -6.87 -9.78
CA ASN A 195 10.87 -6.67 -10.08
C ASN A 195 10.62 -6.50 -11.58
N THR A 196 11.50 -5.79 -12.29
CA THR A 196 11.39 -5.60 -13.75
C THR A 196 11.55 -6.94 -14.48
N THR A 197 12.52 -7.77 -14.09
CA THR A 197 12.68 -9.12 -14.64
C THR A 197 11.45 -9.99 -14.39
N LEU A 198 10.94 -10.02 -13.15
CA LEU A 198 9.73 -10.76 -12.80
C LEU A 198 8.51 -10.29 -13.60
N LEU A 199 8.40 -8.99 -13.82
CA LEU A 199 7.30 -8.39 -14.57
C LEU A 199 7.36 -8.79 -16.06
N ILE A 200 8.54 -8.71 -16.69
CA ILE A 200 8.74 -9.14 -18.07
C ILE A 200 8.40 -10.63 -18.23
N LEU A 201 8.91 -11.48 -17.33
CA LEU A 201 8.62 -12.92 -17.33
C LEU A 201 7.12 -13.20 -17.14
N THR A 202 6.48 -12.46 -16.24
CA THR A 202 5.03 -12.56 -15.99
C THR A 202 4.25 -12.19 -17.23
N PHE A 203 4.54 -11.05 -17.88
CA PHE A 203 3.89 -10.65 -19.12
C PHE A 203 4.11 -11.67 -20.24
N TRP A 204 5.32 -12.17 -20.41
CA TRP A 204 5.63 -13.18 -21.41
C TRP A 204 4.80 -14.45 -21.20
N LEU A 205 4.77 -14.99 -19.97
CA LEU A 205 3.95 -16.15 -19.62
C LEU A 205 2.45 -15.89 -19.82
N LEU A 206 1.97 -14.69 -19.46
CA LEU A 206 0.59 -14.28 -19.69
C LEU A 206 0.24 -14.24 -21.18
N ARG A 207 1.14 -13.74 -22.03
CA ARG A 207 0.95 -13.70 -23.49
C ARG A 207 0.87 -15.10 -24.08
N VAL A 208 1.75 -16.00 -23.67
CA VAL A 208 1.72 -17.41 -24.09
C VAL A 208 0.42 -18.09 -23.65
N LYS A 209 -0.03 -17.85 -22.41
CA LYS A 209 -1.32 -18.38 -21.92
C LYS A 209 -2.52 -17.79 -22.66
N LEU A 210 -2.51 -16.50 -22.96
CA LEU A 210 -3.57 -15.86 -23.73
C LEU A 210 -3.66 -16.43 -25.15
N ALA A 211 -2.52 -16.77 -25.76
CA ALA A 211 -2.49 -17.38 -27.09
C ALA A 211 -3.00 -18.83 -27.11
N SER A 212 -2.88 -19.57 -26.00
CA SER A 212 -3.30 -20.99 -25.92
C SER A 212 -4.71 -21.21 -25.36
N LEU A 213 -5.44 -20.16 -24.97
CA LEU A 213 -6.75 -20.29 -24.35
C LEU A 213 -7.85 -20.61 -25.37
N ASN A 214 -8.28 -21.88 -25.38
CA ASN A 214 -9.49 -22.33 -26.06
C ASN A 214 -10.72 -22.00 -25.18
N THR A 215 -11.45 -20.93 -25.53
CA THR A 215 -12.87 -20.61 -25.24
C THR A 215 -13.54 -20.98 -23.89
N ASN A 216 -12.82 -21.19 -22.79
CA ASN A 216 -13.42 -21.30 -21.45
C ASN A 216 -13.52 -19.92 -20.75
N VAL A 217 -14.76 -19.41 -20.62
CA VAL A 217 -15.07 -18.06 -20.09
C VAL A 217 -14.48 -17.79 -18.70
N SER A 218 -14.41 -18.79 -17.82
CA SER A 218 -13.85 -18.66 -16.47
C SER A 218 -12.32 -18.47 -16.45
N SER A 219 -11.60 -19.22 -17.29
CA SER A 219 -10.15 -19.11 -17.43
C SER A 219 -9.72 -17.77 -18.05
N LEU A 220 -10.52 -17.27 -19.00
CA LEU A 220 -10.32 -15.95 -19.60
C LEU A 220 -10.48 -14.82 -18.58
N LYS A 221 -11.53 -14.87 -17.73
CA LYS A 221 -11.75 -13.88 -16.66
C LYS A 221 -10.59 -13.82 -15.68
N ASN A 222 -10.08 -14.98 -15.23
CA ASN A 222 -8.92 -15.06 -14.34
C ASN A 222 -7.64 -14.52 -14.99
N THR A 223 -7.41 -14.86 -16.26
CA THR A 223 -6.24 -14.38 -17.01
C THR A 223 -6.29 -12.86 -17.20
N ARG A 224 -7.46 -12.29 -17.52
CA ARG A 224 -7.65 -10.83 -17.62
C ARG A 224 -7.38 -10.13 -16.29
N LEU A 225 -7.82 -10.71 -15.17
CA LEU A 225 -7.52 -10.20 -13.85
C LEU A 225 -6.02 -10.21 -13.56
N LEU A 226 -5.30 -11.29 -13.90
CA LEU A 226 -3.85 -11.37 -13.74
C LEU A 226 -3.11 -10.37 -14.64
N ALA A 227 -3.55 -10.20 -15.89
CA ALA A 227 -2.99 -9.21 -16.81
C ALA A 227 -3.17 -7.79 -16.27
N PHE A 228 -4.36 -7.49 -15.75
CA PHE A 228 -4.65 -6.22 -15.12
C PHE A 228 -3.76 -5.97 -13.89
N LYS A 229 -3.53 -6.99 -13.07
CA LYS A 229 -2.62 -6.89 -11.91
C LYS A 229 -1.17 -6.68 -12.35
N ALA A 230 -0.72 -7.32 -13.42
CA ALA A 230 0.61 -7.06 -14.01
C ALA A 230 0.73 -5.63 -14.56
N LEU A 231 -0.32 -5.09 -15.20
CA LEU A 231 -0.35 -3.68 -15.63
C LEU A 231 -0.28 -2.72 -14.43
N VAL A 232 -0.93 -3.07 -13.33
CA VAL A 232 -0.85 -2.29 -12.09
C VAL A 232 0.54 -2.33 -11.50
N GLN A 233 1.15 -3.51 -11.45
CA GLN A 233 2.54 -3.70 -11.04
C GLN A 233 3.50 -2.83 -11.89
N LEU A 234 3.30 -2.82 -13.21
CA LEU A 234 4.08 -2.01 -14.16
C LEU A 234 3.99 -0.52 -13.84
N PHE A 235 2.79 -0.01 -13.55
CA PHE A 235 2.60 1.39 -13.20
C PHE A 235 3.25 1.74 -11.85
N ILE A 236 3.02 0.91 -10.83
CA ILE A 236 3.54 1.13 -9.47
C ILE A 236 5.08 1.12 -9.46
N LEU A 237 5.70 0.20 -10.21
CA LEU A 237 7.15 -0.04 -10.22
C LEU A 237 7.88 0.70 -11.36
N GLY A 238 7.50 0.41 -12.60
CA GLY A 238 8.27 0.73 -13.80
C GLY A 238 8.15 2.19 -14.24
N SER A 239 6.98 2.82 -14.05
CA SER A 239 6.79 4.22 -14.41
C SER A 239 7.44 5.16 -13.41
N THR A 240 7.39 4.82 -12.11
CA THR A 240 7.69 5.77 -11.05
C THR A 240 9.17 5.82 -10.70
N TRP A 241 9.84 4.67 -10.53
CA TRP A 241 11.19 4.65 -9.94
C TRP A 241 12.31 4.76 -10.97
N ILE A 242 12.08 4.27 -12.19
CA ILE A 242 13.04 4.42 -13.30
C ILE A 242 13.21 5.91 -13.63
N LEU A 243 12.13 6.70 -13.60
CA LEU A 243 12.17 8.16 -13.79
C LEU A 243 12.99 8.89 -12.72
N GLY A 244 13.15 8.31 -11.52
CA GLY A 244 13.97 8.86 -10.45
C GLY A 244 15.45 8.96 -10.82
N PHE A 245 15.98 8.00 -11.60
CA PHE A 245 17.37 8.02 -12.06
C PHE A 245 17.64 9.10 -13.11
N PHE A 246 16.62 9.47 -13.89
CA PHE A 246 16.70 10.52 -14.90
C PHE A 246 16.57 11.93 -14.30
N GLN A 247 16.51 12.07 -12.97
CA GLN A 247 16.52 13.37 -12.28
C GLN A 247 17.92 14.03 -12.27
N CYS A 248 18.92 13.41 -12.89
CA CYS A 248 20.25 13.98 -13.12
C CYS A 248 20.49 14.18 -14.61
N GLY A 249 20.87 15.39 -15.02
CA GLY A 249 21.26 15.71 -16.40
C GLY A 249 20.26 16.57 -17.19
N PRO A 250 20.42 16.65 -18.53
CA PRO A 250 19.55 17.43 -19.40
C PRO A 250 18.14 16.85 -19.39
N GLY A 251 17.18 17.57 -18.81
CA GLY A 251 15.79 17.10 -18.65
C GLY A 251 15.41 16.70 -17.22
N ALA A 252 16.31 16.82 -16.25
CA ALA A 252 16.07 16.55 -14.83
C ALA A 252 14.78 17.20 -14.27
N ILE A 253 14.45 18.41 -14.75
CA ILE A 253 13.22 19.11 -14.35
C ILE A 253 11.99 18.34 -14.83
N VAL A 254 11.93 17.98 -16.12
CA VAL A 254 10.81 17.20 -16.69
C VAL A 254 10.70 15.84 -16.01
N ALA A 255 11.83 15.14 -15.83
CA ALA A 255 11.87 13.87 -15.10
C ALA A 255 11.35 14.01 -13.67
N SER A 256 11.66 15.10 -12.98
CA SER A 256 11.17 15.38 -11.62
C SER A 256 9.67 15.67 -11.57
N TYR A 257 9.12 16.36 -12.57
CA TYR A 257 7.67 16.54 -12.72
C TYR A 257 6.97 15.20 -12.93
N LEU A 258 7.43 14.40 -13.88
CA LEU A 258 6.86 13.08 -14.16
C LEU A 258 6.98 12.14 -12.96
N PHE A 259 8.15 12.10 -12.31
CA PHE A 259 8.38 11.35 -11.08
C PHE A 259 7.38 11.75 -9.98
N THR A 260 7.22 13.05 -9.75
CA THR A 260 6.31 13.57 -8.71
C THR A 260 4.85 13.22 -9.04
N ILE A 261 4.43 13.40 -10.28
CA ILE A 261 3.07 13.09 -10.74
C ILE A 261 2.81 11.58 -10.60
N CYS A 262 3.70 10.72 -11.11
CA CYS A 262 3.55 9.26 -11.00
C CYS A 262 3.49 8.81 -9.54
N ASN A 263 4.35 9.31 -8.65
CA ASN A 263 4.31 8.99 -7.22
C ASN A 263 2.99 9.45 -6.58
N SER A 264 2.48 10.62 -6.94
CA SER A 264 1.19 11.11 -6.43
C SER A 264 0.00 10.29 -6.94
N LEU A 265 0.05 9.82 -8.18
CA LEU A 265 -1.00 8.98 -8.76
C LEU A 265 -0.91 7.53 -8.29
N GLN A 266 0.23 7.08 -7.77
CA GLN A 266 0.43 5.71 -7.32
C GLN A 266 -0.61 5.26 -6.28
N GLY A 267 -0.85 6.06 -5.24
CA GLY A 267 -1.85 5.75 -4.20
C GLY A 267 -3.29 5.82 -4.71
N ALA A 268 -3.59 6.79 -5.58
CA ALA A 268 -4.90 6.91 -6.23
C ALA A 268 -5.19 5.71 -7.14
N PHE A 269 -4.19 5.26 -7.90
CA PHE A 269 -4.31 4.11 -8.80
C PHE A 269 -4.54 2.82 -8.02
N ILE A 270 -3.83 2.61 -6.90
CA ILE A 270 -4.06 1.48 -5.99
C ILE A 270 -5.51 1.47 -5.50
N PHE A 271 -6.03 2.60 -5.03
CA PHE A 271 -7.42 2.70 -4.56
C PHE A 271 -8.43 2.40 -5.68
N LEU A 272 -8.25 3.02 -6.85
CA LEU A 272 -9.13 2.83 -8.00
C LEU A 272 -9.19 1.35 -8.39
N VAL A 273 -8.03 0.72 -8.58
CA VAL A 273 -7.91 -0.65 -9.09
C VAL A 273 -8.35 -1.67 -8.06
N HIS A 274 -7.82 -1.59 -6.84
CA HIS A 274 -8.00 -2.65 -5.86
C HIS A 274 -9.24 -2.48 -4.99
N CYS A 275 -9.78 -1.26 -4.87
CA CYS A 275 -10.98 -1.00 -4.08
C CYS A 275 -12.21 -0.72 -4.95
N LEU A 276 -12.13 0.19 -5.93
CA LEU A 276 -13.31 0.59 -6.71
C LEU A 276 -13.65 -0.37 -7.85
N LEU A 277 -12.64 -0.80 -8.62
CA LEU A 277 -12.82 -1.70 -9.77
C LEU A 277 -12.85 -3.17 -9.38
N ASN A 278 -12.47 -3.51 -8.14
CA ASN A 278 -12.51 -4.88 -7.66
C ASN A 278 -13.96 -5.29 -7.38
N HIS A 279 -14.48 -6.19 -8.21
CA HIS A 279 -15.86 -6.69 -8.13
C HIS A 279 -16.22 -7.19 -6.72
N GLN A 280 -15.33 -7.93 -6.07
CA GLN A 280 -15.58 -8.48 -4.73
C GLN A 280 -15.71 -7.36 -3.67
N VAL A 281 -14.90 -6.31 -3.78
CA VAL A 281 -14.99 -5.14 -2.89
C VAL A 281 -16.27 -4.36 -3.16
N ARG A 282 -16.63 -4.18 -4.43
CA ARG A 282 -17.86 -3.46 -4.82
C ARG A 282 -19.12 -4.15 -4.30
N GLU A 283 -19.16 -5.48 -4.32
CA GLU A 283 -20.26 -6.24 -3.73
C GLU A 283 -20.38 -6.02 -2.22
N GLU A 284 -19.26 -6.00 -1.50
CA GLU A 284 -19.25 -5.69 -0.07
C GLU A 284 -19.68 -4.25 0.20
N TYR A 285 -19.24 -3.27 -0.62
CA TYR A 285 -19.75 -1.90 -0.53
C TYR A 285 -21.26 -1.83 -0.75
N HIS A 286 -21.80 -2.55 -1.72
CA HIS A 286 -23.25 -2.63 -1.95
C HIS A 286 -24.00 -3.27 -0.78
N LYS A 287 -23.41 -4.28 -0.13
CA LYS A 287 -23.99 -4.87 1.09
C LYS A 287 -23.99 -3.87 2.25
N VAL A 288 -22.89 -3.18 2.48
CA VAL A 288 -22.76 -2.16 3.53
C VAL A 288 -23.71 -0.99 3.26
N PHE A 289 -23.75 -0.46 2.03
CA PHE A 289 -24.63 0.63 1.63
C PHE A 289 -26.11 0.27 1.79
N ARG A 290 -26.52 -0.94 1.40
CA ARG A 290 -27.88 -1.44 1.66
C ARG A 290 -28.17 -1.50 3.17
N ARG A 291 -27.26 -2.04 3.99
CA ARG A 291 -27.45 -2.09 5.45
C ARG A 291 -27.54 -0.70 6.10
N LEU A 292 -26.85 0.30 5.57
CA LEU A 292 -26.93 1.68 6.04
C LEU A 292 -28.25 2.35 5.62
N ASN A 293 -28.72 2.12 4.40
CA ASN A 293 -30.01 2.65 3.93
C ASN A 293 -31.22 2.03 4.62
N PHE A 294 -31.16 0.73 4.97
CA PHE A 294 -32.22 0.06 5.75
C PHE A 294 -32.26 0.49 7.22
N LYS A 295 -31.25 1.20 7.73
CA LYS A 295 -31.21 1.68 9.12
C LYS A 295 -31.76 3.10 9.29
N LYS A 296 -32.33 3.72 8.24
CA LYS A 296 -33.08 4.97 8.38
C LYS A 296 -34.36 4.67 9.19
N PRO A 297 -34.58 5.29 10.37
CA PRO A 297 -35.77 5.03 11.16
C PRO A 297 -36.98 5.64 10.45
N GLY A 298 -37.83 4.79 9.88
CA GLY A 298 -39.21 5.15 9.65
C GLY A 298 -39.89 5.30 11.01
N SER A 299 -40.50 6.47 11.22
CA SER A 299 -41.34 6.78 12.38
C SER A 299 -42.32 5.64 12.64
N GLN A 300 -42.18 4.93 13.77
CA GLN A 300 -43.23 4.03 14.25
C GLN A 300 -44.33 4.89 14.85
N GLY A 301 -45.49 4.88 14.20
CA GLY A 301 -46.72 5.44 14.73
C GLY A 301 -47.91 4.76 14.11
N ALA A 302 -48.39 3.70 14.75
CA ALA A 302 -49.81 3.46 15.05
C ALA A 302 -50.03 2.02 15.51
N LEU A 303 -50.43 1.95 16.78
CA LEU A 303 -51.00 0.82 17.51
C LEU A 303 -52.34 0.41 16.88
N GLY A 304 -52.63 -0.89 16.80
CA GLY A 304 -53.95 -1.40 16.40
C GLY A 304 -54.03 -2.91 16.42
N ASN A 305 -54.56 -3.47 17.51
CA ASN A 305 -54.78 -4.90 17.75
C ASN A 305 -55.96 -5.46 16.95
N SER A 306 -55.86 -6.72 16.49
CA SER A 306 -56.97 -7.70 16.48
C SER A 306 -56.47 -9.15 16.29
N VAL A 307 -57.15 -10.03 17.02
CA VAL A 307 -56.95 -11.47 17.37
C VAL A 307 -57.09 -12.45 16.16
N PRO A 308 -56.63 -13.73 16.24
CA PRO A 308 -56.25 -14.56 15.08
C PRO A 308 -57.34 -15.55 14.63
N MET A 309 -57.22 -16.11 13.41
CA MET A 309 -57.99 -17.30 13.00
C MET A 309 -57.32 -18.16 11.89
N THR A 310 -57.08 -19.42 12.26
CA THR A 310 -56.83 -20.71 11.56
C THR A 310 -56.54 -20.86 10.05
N LEU A 311 -55.42 -21.57 9.81
CA LEU A 311 -55.21 -22.82 9.04
C LEU A 311 -55.49 -22.88 7.51
N LYS A 312 -54.42 -23.07 6.73
CA LYS A 312 -54.29 -24.15 5.73
C LYS A 312 -52.83 -24.42 5.36
N SER A 313 -52.47 -25.70 5.37
CA SER A 313 -51.18 -26.25 4.97
C SER A 313 -50.92 -26.12 3.47
N VAL A 314 -49.71 -25.74 3.06
CA VAL A 314 -49.09 -26.23 1.82
C VAL A 314 -47.60 -26.46 2.08
N THR A 315 -47.21 -27.72 1.93
CA THR A 315 -45.85 -28.24 1.90
C THR A 315 -45.14 -27.72 0.65
N ALA A 316 -44.01 -27.01 0.80
CA ALA A 316 -43.04 -26.86 -0.28
C ALA A 316 -41.62 -26.65 0.28
N LEU A 317 -40.82 -27.68 0.03
CA LEU A 317 -39.38 -27.83 0.18
C LEU A 317 -38.57 -26.54 -0.13
N GLY A 318 -37.75 -26.06 0.82
CA GLY A 318 -36.93 -24.87 0.63
C GLY A 318 -35.80 -24.74 1.64
N THR A 319 -34.65 -25.31 1.29
CA THR A 319 -33.28 -24.83 1.57
C THR A 319 -33.00 -24.18 2.93
N LEU A 320 -32.37 -24.96 3.80
CA LEU A 320 -31.65 -24.52 5.00
C LEU A 320 -30.59 -23.46 4.63
N LYS A 321 -30.82 -22.21 5.06
CA LYS A 321 -29.84 -21.11 4.98
C LYS A 321 -29.20 -20.97 6.37
N PRO A 322 -27.87 -21.08 6.52
CA PRO A 322 -27.25 -20.79 7.80
C PRO A 322 -27.19 -19.28 7.98
N ASP A 323 -27.90 -18.78 8.98
CA ASP A 323 -27.75 -17.41 9.47
C ASP A 323 -26.34 -17.23 10.06
N ILE A 324 -25.46 -16.61 9.27
CA ILE A 324 -24.18 -16.10 9.76
C ILE A 324 -24.50 -14.87 10.62
N PHE A 325 -24.56 -15.08 11.93
CA PHE A 325 -24.59 -14.03 12.93
C PHE A 325 -23.28 -13.22 12.84
N VAL A 326 -23.33 -12.08 12.15
CA VAL A 326 -22.21 -11.15 12.07
C VAL A 326 -22.14 -10.37 13.39
N ASP A 327 -21.26 -10.82 14.28
CA ASP A 327 -20.98 -10.18 15.57
C ASP A 327 -20.54 -8.71 15.39
N ARG A 328 -21.40 -7.80 15.87
CA ARG A 328 -21.16 -6.34 15.93
C ARG A 328 -20.02 -5.95 16.88
N SER A 329 -19.55 -6.85 17.74
CA SER A 329 -18.51 -6.53 18.75
C SER A 329 -17.12 -6.32 18.15
N CYS A 330 -16.84 -6.87 16.97
CA CYS A 330 -15.50 -6.80 16.38
C CYS A 330 -15.14 -5.39 15.83
N CYS A 331 -16.13 -4.65 15.30
CA CYS A 331 -15.91 -3.32 14.74
C CYS A 331 -15.51 -2.28 15.81
N LYS A 332 -16.10 -2.37 17.01
CA LYS A 332 -15.70 -1.57 18.17
C LYS A 332 -14.32 -1.97 18.70
N LYS A 333 -14.01 -3.28 18.73
CA LYS A 333 -12.72 -3.80 19.23
C LYS A 333 -11.53 -3.38 18.37
N VAL A 334 -11.68 -3.25 17.05
CA VAL A 334 -10.60 -2.80 16.15
C VAL A 334 -10.40 -1.29 16.23
N PHE A 335 -11.48 -0.50 16.35
CA PHE A 335 -11.39 0.95 16.53
C PHE A 335 -10.76 1.33 17.88
N ALA A 336 -11.09 0.59 18.95
CA ALA A 336 -10.45 0.74 20.26
C ALA A 336 -8.96 0.34 20.26
N LYS A 337 -8.58 -0.66 19.45
CA LYS A 337 -7.18 -1.11 19.32
C LYS A 337 -6.30 -0.17 18.49
N LEU A 338 -6.89 0.65 17.62
CA LEU A 338 -6.20 1.69 16.83
C LEU A 338 -6.02 3.01 17.60
N LEU A 339 -6.83 3.27 18.63
CA LEU A 339 -6.77 4.49 19.46
C LEU A 339 -5.95 4.35 20.75
N GLY A 340 -5.23 3.23 20.93
CA GLY A 340 -4.22 3.12 21.99
C GLY A 340 -4.75 3.11 23.42
N MET A 341 -5.98 2.63 23.67
CA MET A 341 -6.42 2.37 25.05
C MET A 341 -5.98 0.97 25.49
N GLN A 342 -4.85 0.89 26.20
CA GLN A 342 -4.49 -0.28 27.01
C GLN A 342 -5.39 -0.32 28.25
N ASP A 343 -6.28 -1.30 28.33
CA ASP A 343 -6.30 -2.34 29.38
C ASP A 343 -7.65 -3.08 29.34
N LEU A 344 -7.60 -4.41 29.26
CA LEU A 344 -8.45 -5.34 30.01
C LEU A 344 -8.19 -6.78 29.56
N ARG A 345 -7.54 -7.48 30.49
CA ARG A 345 -7.38 -8.93 30.63
C ARG A 345 -8.76 -9.63 30.54
N CYS A 346 -8.84 -10.77 29.84
CA CYS A 346 -9.68 -11.93 30.18
C CYS A 346 -9.45 -13.03 29.13
N SER A 347 -8.62 -14.02 29.44
CA SER A 347 -8.97 -15.27 30.14
C SER A 347 -9.55 -16.32 29.19
N SER A 348 -8.75 -17.35 28.99
CA SER A 348 -9.04 -18.62 28.35
C SER A 348 -10.31 -19.27 28.91
N PHE A 349 -11.21 -19.69 28.02
CA PHE A 349 -12.17 -20.76 28.27
C PHE A 349 -12.32 -21.54 26.96
N ILE A 350 -11.59 -22.66 26.85
CA ILE A 350 -11.94 -23.77 25.98
C ILE A 350 -12.51 -24.80 26.96
N GLN A 351 -13.81 -25.04 26.85
CA GLN A 351 -14.51 -26.07 27.61
C GLN A 351 -14.42 -27.35 26.78
N GLU A 352 -13.78 -28.37 27.36
CA GLU A 352 -13.81 -29.75 26.90
C GLU A 352 -15.25 -30.24 26.84
N THR A 353 -15.59 -30.88 25.72
CA THR A 353 -16.73 -31.77 25.59
C THR A 353 -16.30 -33.15 26.05
N ASP A 354 -16.89 -33.62 27.15
CA ASP A 354 -17.46 -34.96 27.29
C ASP A 354 -18.67 -34.90 28.23
#